data_AF-A0AAW9SH95-F1
#
_entry.id   AF-A0AAW9SH95-F1
#
_cell.length_a   1.000
_cell.length_b   1.000
_cell.length_c   1.000
_cell.angle_alpha   90.00
_cell.angle_beta   90.00
_cell.angle_gamma   90.00
#
_symmetry.space_group_name_H-M   'P 1'
#
loop_
_entity.id
_entity.type
_entity.pdbx_description
1 polymer ?
#
loop_
_entity_poly.entity_id
_entity_poly.type
_entity_poly.pdbx_seq_one_letter_code
_entity_poly.pdbx_strand_id
1 'polypeptide(L)'
;MPEPKAASAPLTIGFSARDLSNAKGFDTYVRLVDKLVERGLKANFVALGGSEGSTYGYEQQWVQRKYGGEVASFRDHLLKVYPRAAEVIAFPGKLPYEAFVEKLSGIDIFLYPLRFGVANWGLVEILGRGGCVLAPDRGYPAELIQDDVNGRLLPDDDEAWIDEITAPAQDPERRLRYGQSACARARLLYSLQAVAPRYLNLFRLAMDRRQARLRNGS
;
A
#
# COMPACT_ATOMS: atom_id res chain seq x y z
N MET A 1 -10.57 17.60 3.60
CA MET A 1 -10.56 16.32 4.32
C MET A 1 -11.60 15.45 3.65
N PRO A 2 -11.34 14.15 3.40
CA PRO A 2 -12.42 13.28 2.96
C PRO A 2 -13.54 13.32 4.01
N GLU A 3 -14.78 13.50 3.55
CA GLU A 3 -15.94 13.46 4.42
C GLU A 3 -16.18 12.02 4.88
N PRO A 4 -16.74 11.80 6.09
CA PRO A 4 -17.06 10.46 6.55
C PRO A 4 -18.01 9.78 5.55
N LYS A 5 -17.64 8.59 5.07
CA LYS A 5 -18.52 7.75 4.26
C LYS A 5 -19.81 7.49 5.04
N ALA A 6 -20.96 7.56 4.37
CA ALA A 6 -22.25 7.24 5.00
C ALA A 6 -22.18 5.87 5.69
N ALA A 7 -22.67 5.78 6.93
CA ALA A 7 -22.52 4.62 7.80
C ALA A 7 -23.13 3.30 7.27
N SER A 8 -23.89 3.35 6.17
CA SER A 8 -24.60 2.20 5.59
C SER A 8 -23.87 1.50 4.42
N ALA A 9 -22.80 2.09 3.87
CA ALA A 9 -22.08 1.47 2.77
C ALA A 9 -21.15 0.35 3.27
N PRO A 10 -21.08 -0.81 2.59
CA PRO A 10 -20.12 -1.85 2.95
C PRO A 10 -18.68 -1.29 2.93
N LEU A 11 -17.90 -1.74 3.91
CA LEU A 11 -16.49 -1.40 4.05
C LEU A 11 -15.73 -1.81 2.78
N THR A 12 -14.86 -0.95 2.27
CA THR A 12 -13.96 -1.29 1.17
C THR A 12 -12.56 -1.54 1.72
N ILE A 13 -12.06 -2.76 1.57
CA ILE A 13 -10.70 -3.16 1.91
C ILE A 13 -9.89 -3.25 0.62
N GLY A 14 -8.79 -2.52 0.55
CA GLY A 14 -8.05 -2.34 -0.69
C GLY A 14 -6.57 -2.67 -0.58
N PHE A 15 -6.02 -3.08 -1.71
CA PHE A 15 -4.58 -3.20 -1.96
C PHE A 15 -4.22 -2.36 -3.18
N SER A 16 -3.05 -1.71 -3.14
CA SER A 16 -2.54 -0.97 -4.28
C SER A 16 -1.04 -1.13 -4.43
N ALA A 17 -0.63 -1.54 -5.64
CA ALA A 17 0.76 -1.57 -6.06
C ALA A 17 0.85 -1.32 -7.57
N ARG A 18 2.06 -1.06 -8.07
CA ARG A 18 2.31 -0.92 -9.52
C ARG A 18 2.00 -2.24 -10.26
N ASP A 19 2.46 -3.34 -9.69
CA ASP A 19 2.34 -4.71 -10.19
C ASP A 19 1.88 -5.63 -9.05
N LEU A 20 1.03 -6.60 -9.38
CA LEU A 20 0.48 -7.59 -8.47
C LEU A 20 1.48 -8.73 -8.21
N SER A 21 2.61 -8.41 -7.56
CA SER A 21 3.73 -9.32 -7.33
C SER A 21 3.89 -9.75 -5.87
N ASN A 22 4.68 -10.82 -5.65
CA ASN A 22 4.97 -11.33 -4.32
C ASN A 22 5.76 -10.33 -3.49
N ALA A 23 6.70 -9.61 -4.11
CA ALA A 23 7.48 -8.57 -3.45
C ALA A 23 6.60 -7.48 -2.83
N LYS A 24 5.48 -7.15 -3.47
CA LYS A 24 4.50 -6.17 -2.98
C LYS A 24 3.53 -6.75 -1.94
N GLY A 25 3.60 -8.05 -1.66
CA GLY A 25 2.72 -8.74 -0.74
C GLY A 25 1.34 -9.05 -1.30
N PHE A 26 1.19 -9.06 -2.63
CA PHE A 26 -0.11 -9.33 -3.25
C PHE A 26 -0.66 -10.71 -2.86
N ASP A 27 0.20 -11.71 -2.71
CA ASP A 27 -0.17 -13.04 -2.21
C ASP A 27 -0.69 -13.01 -0.77
N THR A 28 -0.10 -12.16 0.07
CA THR A 28 -0.56 -11.94 1.46
C THR A 28 -1.93 -11.30 1.45
N TYR A 29 -2.16 -10.29 0.60
CA TYR A 29 -3.48 -9.69 0.44
C TYR A 29 -4.54 -10.72 0.03
N VAL A 30 -4.30 -11.49 -1.04
CA VAL A 30 -5.26 -12.51 -1.52
C VAL A 30 -5.53 -13.56 -0.44
N ARG A 31 -4.48 -14.05 0.23
CA ARG A 31 -4.60 -15.03 1.33
C ARG A 31 -5.42 -14.49 2.51
N LEU A 32 -5.21 -13.23 2.91
CA LEU A 32 -5.98 -12.61 3.98
C LEU A 32 -7.45 -12.43 3.58
N VAL A 33 -7.72 -11.99 2.35
CA VAL A 33 -9.10 -11.87 1.86
C VAL A 33 -9.83 -13.21 1.90
N ASP A 34 -9.19 -14.30 1.47
CA ASP A 34 -9.79 -15.64 1.51
C ASP A 34 -10.21 -16.05 2.92
N LYS A 35 -9.33 -15.84 3.90
CA LYS A 35 -9.60 -16.08 5.33
C LYS A 35 -10.69 -15.17 5.90
N LEU A 36 -10.73 -13.90 5.50
CA LEU A 36 -11.77 -12.96 5.94
C LEU A 36 -13.15 -13.37 5.43
N VAL A 37 -13.23 -13.81 4.16
CA VAL A 37 -14.47 -14.33 3.57
C VAL A 37 -14.90 -15.62 4.27
N GLU A 38 -13.95 -16.53 4.56
CA GLU A 38 -14.22 -17.74 5.33
C GLU A 38 -14.81 -17.44 6.72
N ARG A 39 -14.36 -16.37 7.37
CA ARG A 39 -14.91 -15.89 8.66
C ARG A 39 -16.21 -15.08 8.52
N GLY A 40 -16.75 -14.96 7.31
CA GLY A 40 -18.03 -14.29 7.06
C GLY A 40 -17.97 -12.76 7.04
N LEU A 41 -16.78 -12.15 6.91
CA LEU A 41 -16.69 -10.69 6.76
C LEU A 41 -17.34 -10.25 5.44
N LYS A 42 -18.36 -9.39 5.53
CA LYS A 42 -19.01 -8.76 4.38
C LYS A 42 -18.38 -7.41 4.09
N ALA A 43 -17.52 -7.35 3.08
CA ALA A 43 -16.84 -6.15 2.63
C ALA A 43 -16.62 -6.18 1.11
N ASN A 44 -16.35 -5.03 0.51
CA ASN A 44 -15.84 -4.95 -0.86
C ASN A 44 -14.32 -5.11 -0.83
N PHE A 45 -13.77 -5.96 -1.69
CA PHE A 45 -12.33 -6.16 -1.81
C PHE A 45 -11.84 -5.66 -3.17
N VAL A 46 -10.75 -4.89 -3.19
CA VAL A 46 -10.19 -4.35 -4.44
C VAL A 46 -8.67 -4.43 -4.47
N ALA A 47 -8.11 -4.90 -5.59
CA ALA A 47 -6.68 -4.89 -5.85
C ALA A 47 -6.36 -4.05 -7.08
N LEU A 48 -5.67 -2.93 -6.87
CA LEU A 48 -5.21 -2.02 -7.92
C LEU A 48 -3.76 -2.36 -8.29
N GLY A 49 -3.49 -2.54 -9.58
CA GLY A 49 -2.15 -2.83 -10.09
C GLY A 49 -2.17 -3.65 -11.38
N GLY A 50 -1.03 -3.70 -12.06
CA GLY A 50 -0.86 -4.55 -13.24
C GLY A 50 -0.79 -6.03 -12.88
N SER A 51 -1.61 -6.85 -13.54
CA SER A 51 -1.50 -8.32 -13.47
C SER A 51 -0.45 -8.91 -14.41
N GLU A 52 0.04 -8.10 -15.35
CA GLU A 52 1.04 -8.51 -16.35
C GLU A 52 2.43 -8.05 -15.92
N GLY A 53 3.30 -9.04 -15.63
CA GLY A 53 4.69 -8.84 -15.25
C GLY A 53 4.88 -8.45 -13.78
N SER A 54 6.07 -8.75 -13.26
CA SER A 54 6.52 -8.27 -11.94
C SER A 54 7.67 -7.28 -12.12
N THR A 55 7.66 -6.20 -11.32
CA THR A 55 8.78 -5.25 -11.30
C THR A 55 9.99 -5.87 -10.60
N TYR A 56 9.71 -6.63 -9.54
CA TYR A 56 10.72 -7.28 -8.71
C TYR A 56 10.27 -8.72 -8.44
N GLY A 57 10.76 -9.65 -9.24
CA GLY A 57 10.53 -11.08 -9.02
C GLY A 57 10.58 -11.90 -10.29
N TYR A 58 10.37 -13.20 -10.12
CA TYR A 58 10.37 -14.19 -11.19
C TYR A 58 9.06 -15.00 -11.25
N GLU A 59 7.97 -14.42 -10.75
CA GLU A 59 6.69 -15.10 -10.58
C GLU A 59 6.12 -15.54 -11.91
N GLN A 60 6.24 -14.72 -12.96
CA GLN A 60 5.75 -15.09 -14.28
C GLN A 60 6.51 -16.30 -14.86
N GLN A 61 7.84 -16.33 -14.72
CA GLN A 61 8.65 -17.47 -15.15
C GLN A 61 8.33 -18.72 -14.32
N TRP A 62 8.10 -18.56 -13.02
CA TRP A 62 7.71 -19.67 -12.15
C TRP A 62 6.33 -20.23 -12.53
N VAL A 63 5.33 -19.37 -12.76
CA VAL A 63 3.98 -19.78 -13.22
C VAL A 63 4.07 -20.53 -14.55
N GLN A 64 4.83 -20.00 -15.51
CA GLN A 64 5.02 -20.64 -16.80
C GLN A 64 5.65 -22.04 -16.67
N ARG A 65 6.71 -22.18 -15.85
CA ARG A 65 7.36 -23.47 -15.59
C ARG A 65 6.45 -24.47 -14.89
N LYS A 66 5.63 -23.99 -13.95
CA LYS A 66 4.75 -24.83 -13.13
C LYS A 66 3.54 -25.35 -13.90
N TYR A 67 2.95 -24.52 -14.75
CA TYR A 67 1.65 -24.80 -15.38
C TYR A 67 1.72 -25.00 -16.89
N GLY A 68 2.89 -24.89 -17.52
CA GLY A 68 3.03 -25.10 -18.97
C GLY A 68 2.17 -24.15 -19.82
N GLY A 69 1.78 -22.98 -19.28
CA GLY A 69 0.89 -22.02 -19.94
C GLY A 69 -0.60 -22.14 -19.61
N GLU A 70 -1.03 -23.16 -18.84
CA GLU A 70 -2.44 -23.32 -18.44
C GLU A 70 -2.92 -22.22 -17.48
N VAL A 71 -1.98 -21.62 -16.73
CA VAL A 71 -2.25 -20.49 -15.83
C VAL A 71 -1.50 -19.29 -16.37
N ALA A 72 -2.25 -18.21 -16.67
CA ALA A 72 -1.73 -17.07 -17.41
C ALA A 72 -0.82 -16.16 -16.58
N SER A 73 -1.11 -16.00 -15.28
CA SER A 73 -0.38 -15.06 -14.42
C SER A 73 -0.23 -15.53 -12.97
N PHE A 74 0.63 -14.84 -12.22
CA PHE A 74 0.75 -15.04 -10.77
C PHE A 74 -0.56 -14.75 -10.03
N ARG A 75 -1.34 -13.77 -10.50
CA ARG A 75 -2.68 -13.52 -9.98
C ARG A 75 -3.58 -14.73 -10.17
N ASP A 76 -3.66 -15.27 -11.38
CA ASP A 76 -4.56 -16.40 -11.68
C ASP A 76 -4.14 -17.66 -10.91
N HIS A 77 -2.84 -17.84 -10.69
CA HIS A 77 -2.34 -18.86 -9.77
C HIS A 77 -2.90 -18.67 -8.35
N LEU A 78 -2.79 -17.47 -7.79
CA LEU A 78 -3.29 -17.18 -6.43
C LEU A 78 -4.80 -17.36 -6.34
N LEU A 79 -5.57 -16.93 -7.34
CA LEU A 79 -7.02 -17.12 -7.36
C LEU A 79 -7.43 -18.59 -7.46
N LYS A 80 -6.60 -19.45 -8.08
CA LYS A 80 -6.81 -20.91 -8.06
C LYS A 80 -6.53 -21.51 -6.67
N VAL A 81 -5.56 -20.97 -5.93
CA VAL A 81 -5.19 -21.43 -4.58
C VAL A 81 -6.18 -20.93 -3.52
N TYR A 82 -6.73 -19.73 -3.70
CA TYR A 82 -7.62 -19.03 -2.78
C TYR A 82 -8.98 -18.74 -3.46
N PRO A 83 -9.85 -19.76 -3.58
CA PRO A 83 -11.07 -19.65 -4.38
C PRO A 83 -12.09 -18.67 -3.81
N ARG A 84 -12.16 -18.48 -2.48
CA ARG A 84 -13.12 -17.54 -1.86
C ARG A 84 -12.72 -16.10 -2.18
N ALA A 85 -11.42 -15.82 -2.18
CA ALA A 85 -10.89 -14.53 -2.61
C ALA A 85 -11.16 -14.25 -4.10
N ALA A 86 -11.10 -15.28 -4.95
CA ALA A 86 -11.36 -15.16 -6.39
C ALA A 86 -12.79 -14.70 -6.70
N GLU A 87 -13.75 -15.03 -5.84
CA GLU A 87 -15.16 -14.64 -6.02
C GLU A 87 -15.43 -13.18 -5.66
N VAL A 88 -14.58 -12.56 -4.82
CA VAL A 88 -14.91 -11.26 -4.19
C VAL A 88 -13.94 -10.12 -4.53
N ILE A 89 -12.70 -10.40 -4.97
CA ILE A 89 -11.73 -9.35 -5.27
C ILE A 89 -12.01 -8.73 -6.64
N ALA A 90 -12.28 -7.43 -6.67
CA ALA A 90 -12.29 -6.65 -7.89
C ALA A 90 -10.85 -6.33 -8.35
N PHE A 91 -10.59 -6.49 -9.65
CA PHE A 91 -9.31 -6.18 -10.29
C PHE A 91 -9.46 -5.11 -11.39
N PRO A 92 -9.55 -3.81 -11.05
CA PRO A 92 -9.64 -2.75 -12.05
C PRO A 92 -8.40 -2.61 -12.95
N GLY A 93 -7.28 -3.25 -12.58
CA GLY A 93 -6.03 -3.18 -13.33
C GLY A 93 -5.28 -1.85 -13.14
N LYS A 94 -4.59 -1.42 -14.19
CA LYS A 94 -3.93 -0.10 -14.25
C LYS A 94 -4.95 0.95 -14.68
N LEU A 95 -5.06 2.03 -13.92
CA LEU A 95 -5.99 3.11 -14.17
C LEU A 95 -5.25 4.39 -14.56
N PRO A 96 -5.84 5.26 -15.40
CA PRO A 96 -5.41 6.65 -15.51
C PRO A 96 -5.37 7.32 -14.13
N TYR A 97 -4.47 8.27 -13.92
CA TYR A 97 -4.19 8.82 -12.59
C TYR A 97 -5.42 9.38 -11.88
N GLU A 98 -6.30 10.09 -12.59
CA GLU A 98 -7.53 10.65 -12.00
C GLU A 98 -8.47 9.54 -11.49
N ALA A 99 -8.73 8.51 -12.31
CA ALA A 99 -9.54 7.36 -11.93
C ALA A 99 -8.89 6.55 -10.80
N PHE A 100 -7.55 6.47 -10.78
CA PHE A 100 -6.82 5.85 -9.68
C PHE A 100 -7.03 6.60 -8.36
N VAL A 101 -6.94 7.93 -8.37
CA VAL A 101 -7.16 8.78 -7.19
C VAL A 101 -8.61 8.67 -6.69
N GLU A 102 -9.58 8.64 -7.59
CA GLU A 102 -10.98 8.42 -7.25
C GLU A 102 -11.17 7.05 -6.56
N LYS A 103 -10.59 5.99 -7.12
CA LYS A 103 -10.64 4.65 -6.51
C LYS A 103 -9.95 4.59 -5.16
N LEU A 104 -8.80 5.22 -4.99
CA LEU A 104 -8.12 5.29 -3.70
C LEU A 104 -9.00 5.94 -2.63
N SER A 105 -9.74 7.00 -3.00
CA SER A 105 -10.59 7.74 -2.06
C SER A 105 -11.80 6.92 -1.57
N GLY A 106 -12.18 5.87 -2.30
CA GLY A 106 -13.27 4.96 -1.91
C GLY A 106 -12.85 3.75 -1.08
N ILE A 107 -11.55 3.62 -0.74
CA ILE A 107 -11.02 2.53 0.09
C ILE A 107 -10.98 2.98 1.56
N ASP A 108 -11.62 2.21 2.42
CA ASP A 108 -11.74 2.48 3.85
C ASP A 108 -10.54 1.96 4.65
N ILE A 109 -9.98 0.81 4.26
CA ILE A 109 -8.78 0.21 4.86
C ILE A 109 -7.83 -0.24 3.75
N PHE A 110 -6.59 0.23 3.82
CA PHE A 110 -5.51 -0.18 2.92
C PHE A 110 -4.66 -1.24 3.59
N LEU A 111 -4.59 -2.42 2.97
CA LEU A 111 -3.62 -3.43 3.33
C LEU A 111 -2.35 -3.20 2.51
N TYR A 112 -1.25 -2.94 3.22
CA TYR A 112 0.06 -2.68 2.63
C TYR A 112 1.09 -3.73 3.07
N PRO A 113 0.89 -5.03 2.77
CA PRO A 113 1.73 -6.14 3.24
C PRO A 113 3.09 -6.24 2.50
N LEU A 114 3.78 -5.11 2.31
CA LEU A 114 5.02 -5.04 1.55
C LEU A 114 6.09 -5.99 2.14
N ARG A 115 6.54 -6.96 1.35
CA ARG A 115 7.61 -7.89 1.75
C ARG A 115 8.99 -7.35 1.41
N PHE A 116 9.13 -6.92 0.15
CA PHE A 116 10.39 -6.47 -0.40
C PHE A 116 10.15 -5.23 -1.27
N GLY A 117 10.91 -4.18 -1.01
CA GLY A 117 10.83 -2.96 -1.79
C GLY A 117 11.67 -1.85 -1.20
N VAL A 118 12.11 -0.96 -2.09
CA VAL A 118 12.67 0.34 -1.71
C VAL A 118 11.55 1.37 -1.59
N ALA A 119 11.90 2.56 -1.10
CA ALA A 119 10.98 3.67 -0.93
C ALA A 119 10.04 3.83 -2.13
N ASN A 120 8.75 3.63 -1.87
CA ASN A 120 7.72 3.67 -2.89
C ASN A 120 6.78 4.85 -2.66
N TRP A 121 6.51 5.59 -3.72
CA TRP A 121 5.67 6.78 -3.63
C TRP A 121 4.21 6.43 -3.31
N GLY A 122 3.77 5.20 -3.61
CA GLY A 122 2.40 4.76 -3.39
C GLY A 122 1.97 4.80 -1.93
N LEU A 123 2.82 4.37 -0.98
CA LEU A 123 2.47 4.43 0.44
C LEU A 123 2.35 5.88 0.93
N VAL A 124 3.28 6.75 0.54
CA VAL A 124 3.21 8.19 0.84
C VAL A 124 1.95 8.82 0.24
N GLU A 125 1.56 8.39 -0.95
CA GLU A 125 0.37 8.88 -1.65
C GLU A 125 -0.94 8.52 -0.92
N ILE A 126 -1.03 7.28 -0.41
CA ILE A 126 -2.16 6.80 0.39
C ILE A 126 -2.21 7.53 1.74
N LEU A 127 -1.10 7.58 2.47
CA LEU A 127 -1.00 8.28 3.75
C LEU A 127 -1.30 9.78 3.61
N GLY A 128 -0.78 10.41 2.56
CA GLY A 128 -1.00 11.83 2.27
C GLY A 128 -2.46 12.19 1.97
N ARG A 129 -3.25 11.22 1.50
CA ARG A 129 -4.70 11.36 1.30
C ARG A 129 -5.53 11.02 2.54
N GLY A 130 -4.87 10.57 3.60
CA GLY A 130 -5.51 10.15 4.84
C GLY A 130 -6.12 8.76 4.76
N GLY A 131 -5.53 7.85 3.98
CA GLY A 131 -5.91 6.45 4.01
C GLY A 131 -5.55 5.79 5.35
N CYS A 132 -6.44 4.95 5.86
CA CYS A 132 -6.15 4.07 7.00
C CYS A 132 -5.31 2.89 6.53
N VAL A 133 -4.03 2.83 6.92
CA VAL A 133 -3.09 1.80 6.44
C VAL A 133 -2.74 0.80 7.53
N LEU A 134 -2.81 -0.49 7.17
CA LEU A 134 -2.24 -1.61 7.94
C LEU A 134 -1.04 -2.16 7.17
N ALA A 135 0.11 -2.24 7.82
CA ALA A 135 1.38 -2.57 7.19
C ALA A 135 2.25 -3.45 8.11
N PRO A 136 3.27 -4.15 7.59
CA PRO A 136 4.15 -4.95 8.42
C PRO A 136 5.11 -4.07 9.24
N ASP A 137 5.44 -4.50 10.46
CA ASP A 137 6.42 -3.85 11.35
C ASP A 137 7.87 -4.12 10.92
N ARG A 138 8.19 -3.79 9.67
CA ARG A 138 9.54 -3.92 9.10
C ARG A 138 9.69 -3.11 7.82
N GLY A 139 10.94 -2.76 7.53
CA GLY A 139 11.32 -2.13 6.27
C GLY A 139 10.62 -0.79 6.04
N TYR A 140 10.34 -0.49 4.78
CA TYR A 140 9.87 0.83 4.37
C TYR A 140 8.59 1.33 5.07
N PRO A 141 7.54 0.51 5.31
CA PRO A 141 6.34 1.01 5.99
C PRO A 141 6.59 1.48 7.42
N ALA A 142 7.46 0.79 8.17
CA ALA A 142 7.82 1.15 9.55
C ALA A 142 8.60 2.48 9.64
N GLU A 143 9.17 2.99 8.54
CA GLU A 143 9.78 4.31 8.49
C GLU A 143 8.74 5.45 8.37
N LEU A 144 7.56 5.16 7.80
CA LEU A 144 6.51 6.15 7.53
C LEU A 144 5.37 6.12 8.55
N ILE A 145 5.08 4.93 9.09
CA ILE A 145 3.99 4.67 10.01
C ILE A 145 4.55 4.60 11.43
N GLN A 146 3.98 5.40 12.31
CA GLN A 146 4.09 5.25 13.75
C GLN A 146 2.86 4.48 14.23
N ASP A 147 3.11 3.34 14.86
CA ASP A 147 2.07 2.41 15.28
C ASP A 147 1.01 3.06 16.18
N ASP A 148 -0.27 2.75 15.94
CA ASP A 148 -1.48 3.34 16.57
C ASP A 148 -1.59 4.88 16.48
N VAL A 149 -0.77 5.54 15.66
CA VAL A 149 -0.83 7.00 15.49
C VAL A 149 -1.37 7.35 14.11
N ASN A 150 -0.70 6.92 13.05
CA ASN A 150 -1.09 7.21 11.67
C ASN A 150 -1.30 5.95 10.82
N GLY A 151 -1.49 4.82 11.48
CA GLY A 151 -1.67 3.49 10.88
C GLY A 151 -1.38 2.41 11.91
N ARG A 152 -1.35 1.15 11.46
CA ARG A 152 -0.96 0.01 12.28
C ARG A 152 0.22 -0.71 11.66
N LEU A 153 1.17 -1.08 12.52
CA LEU A 153 2.28 -1.96 12.21
C LEU A 153 1.98 -3.33 12.81
N LEU A 154 2.09 -4.38 11.99
CA LEU A 154 1.65 -5.72 12.32
C LEU A 154 2.77 -6.74 12.13
N PRO A 155 2.80 -7.81 12.95
CA PRO A 155 3.74 -8.91 12.77
C PRO A 155 3.45 -9.70 11.49
N ASP A 156 4.34 -10.64 11.15
CA ASP A 156 4.14 -11.60 10.06
C ASP A 156 3.23 -12.75 10.50
N ASP A 157 2.01 -12.41 10.93
CA ASP A 157 1.02 -13.35 11.45
C ASP A 157 -0.38 -13.02 10.93
N ASP A 158 -1.03 -14.01 10.32
CA ASP A 158 -2.33 -13.80 9.67
C ASP A 158 -3.45 -13.46 10.66
N GLU A 159 -3.41 -14.04 11.85
CA GLU A 159 -4.43 -13.80 12.87
C GLU A 159 -4.37 -12.35 13.34
N ALA A 160 -3.17 -11.85 13.65
CA ALA A 160 -2.98 -10.44 13.99
C ALA A 160 -3.50 -9.47 12.90
N TRP A 161 -3.30 -9.80 11.62
CA TRP A 161 -3.85 -9.00 10.52
C TRP A 161 -5.36 -9.09 10.44
N ILE A 162 -5.94 -10.27 10.58
CA ILE A 162 -7.40 -10.45 10.53
C ILE A 162 -8.09 -9.72 11.69
N ASP A 163 -7.54 -9.84 12.90
CA ASP A 163 -8.04 -9.13 14.09
C ASP A 163 -7.96 -7.62 13.90
N GLU A 164 -6.84 -7.11 13.39
CA GLU A 164 -6.68 -5.68 13.09
C GLU A 164 -7.45 -5.23 11.84
N ILE A 165 -7.94 -6.12 10.98
CA ILE A 165 -8.85 -5.72 9.88
C ILE A 165 -10.29 -5.63 10.38
N THR A 166 -10.67 -6.55 11.25
CA THR A 166 -12.03 -6.66 11.78
C THR A 166 -12.32 -5.66 12.90
N ALA A 167 -11.34 -5.35 13.76
CA ALA A 167 -11.52 -4.36 14.83
C ALA A 167 -11.80 -2.93 14.29
N PRO A 168 -11.02 -2.36 13.35
CA PRO A 168 -11.30 -1.04 12.80
C PRO A 168 -12.46 -1.08 11.84
N ALA A 169 -12.88 -2.22 11.26
CA ALA A 169 -14.14 -2.29 10.53
C ALA A 169 -15.33 -1.84 11.41
N GLN A 170 -15.24 -2.10 12.72
CA GLN A 170 -16.23 -1.74 13.73
C GLN A 170 -15.98 -0.37 14.39
N ASP A 171 -14.86 0.30 14.08
CA ASP A 171 -14.46 1.58 14.66
C ASP A 171 -14.09 2.62 13.58
N PRO A 172 -15.10 3.32 13.01
CA PRO A 172 -14.88 4.39 12.03
C PRO A 172 -14.07 5.57 12.58
N GLU A 173 -14.18 5.87 13.88
CA GLU A 173 -13.45 6.99 14.50
C GLU A 173 -11.95 6.72 14.50
N ARG A 174 -11.54 5.48 14.77
CA ARG A 174 -10.15 5.06 14.69
C ARG A 174 -9.59 5.16 13.27
N ARG A 175 -10.35 4.75 12.25
CA ARG A 175 -9.93 4.92 10.84
C ARG A 175 -9.75 6.40 10.50
N LEU A 176 -10.68 7.25 10.94
CA LEU A 176 -10.60 8.70 10.74
C LEU A 176 -9.37 9.31 11.44
N ARG A 177 -9.11 8.90 12.69
CA ARG A 177 -7.95 9.33 13.48
C ARG A 177 -6.63 8.97 12.80
N TYR A 178 -6.50 7.74 12.31
CA TYR A 178 -5.31 7.34 11.54
C TYR A 178 -5.16 8.16 10.26
N GLY A 179 -6.24 8.33 9.50
CA GLY A 179 -6.22 9.11 8.26
C GLY A 179 -5.82 10.57 8.47
N GLN A 180 -6.37 11.23 9.49
CA GLN A 180 -6.02 12.62 9.82
C GLN A 180 -4.55 12.75 10.22
N SER A 181 -4.06 11.84 11.06
CA SER A 181 -2.67 11.82 11.53
C SER A 181 -1.70 11.51 10.39
N ALA A 182 -2.06 10.59 9.49
CA ALA A 182 -1.30 10.25 8.30
C ALA A 182 -1.18 11.44 7.35
N CYS A 183 -2.31 12.10 7.05
CA CYS A 183 -2.34 13.25 6.17
C CYS A 183 -1.51 14.42 6.73
N ALA A 184 -1.68 14.74 8.03
CA ALA A 184 -0.93 15.79 8.70
C ALA A 184 0.58 15.52 8.67
N ARG A 185 1.00 14.30 9.02
CA ARG A 185 2.41 13.90 9.01
C ARG A 185 3.00 13.90 7.60
N ALA A 186 2.27 13.39 6.62
CA ALA A 186 2.71 13.37 5.24
C ALA A 186 2.90 14.80 4.68
N ARG A 187 1.98 15.72 4.99
CA ARG A 187 2.12 17.14 4.63
C ARG A 187 3.34 17.78 5.29
N LEU A 188 3.59 17.48 6.57
CA LEU A 188 4.72 18.03 7.32
C LEU A 188 6.08 17.52 6.81
N LEU A 189 6.15 16.26 6.39
CA LEU A 189 7.43 15.60 6.08
C LEU A 189 7.74 15.49 4.59
N TYR A 190 6.72 15.31 3.75
CA TYR A 190 6.88 14.89 2.35
C TYR A 190 6.21 15.82 1.32
N SER A 191 5.55 16.90 1.75
CA SER A 191 5.06 17.90 0.80
C SER A 191 6.21 18.60 0.07
N LEU A 192 5.94 19.09 -1.14
CA LEU A 192 6.93 19.86 -1.89
C LEU A 192 7.42 21.08 -1.09
N GLN A 193 6.53 21.73 -0.35
CA GLN A 193 6.83 22.86 0.53
C GLN A 193 7.77 22.45 1.68
N ALA A 194 7.60 21.25 2.24
CA ALA A 194 8.49 20.74 3.29
C ALA A 194 9.85 20.28 2.74
N VAL A 195 9.86 19.68 1.56
CA VAL A 195 11.04 18.98 1.00
C VAL A 195 11.93 19.91 0.18
N ALA A 196 11.37 20.81 -0.64
CA ALA A 196 12.14 21.67 -1.54
C ALA A 196 13.21 22.52 -0.82
N PRO A 197 12.94 23.16 0.35
CA PRO A 197 13.97 23.92 1.06
C PRO A 197 15.16 23.06 1.51
N ARG A 198 14.91 21.80 1.90
CA ARG A 198 15.96 20.86 2.32
C ARG A 198 16.89 20.52 1.16
N TYR A 199 16.34 20.25 -0.01
CA TYR A 199 17.13 20.01 -1.23
C TYR A 199 17.90 21.25 -1.66
N LEU A 200 17.29 22.44 -1.61
CA LEU A 200 17.98 23.69 -1.93
C LEU A 200 19.18 23.92 -0.99
N ASN A 201 19.07 23.60 0.30
CA ASN A 201 20.19 23.68 1.23
C ASN A 201 21.32 22.70 0.87
N LEU A 202 20.99 21.49 0.42
CA LEU A 202 21.99 20.53 -0.06
C LEU A 202 22.70 21.02 -1.32
N PHE A 203 21.96 21.62 -2.27
CA PHE A 203 22.56 22.21 -3.47
C PHE A 203 23.51 23.36 -3.13
N ARG A 204 23.10 24.27 -2.24
CA ARG A 204 23.97 25.36 -1.76
C ARG A 204 25.24 24.81 -1.11
N LEU A 205 25.09 23.85 -0.19
CA LEU A 205 26.24 23.20 0.47
C LEU A 205 27.22 22.56 -0.54
N ALA A 206 26.70 21.91 -1.58
CA ALA A 206 27.52 21.31 -2.63
C ALA A 206 28.28 22.37 -3.45
N MET A 207 27.61 23.48 -3.78
CA MET A 207 28.22 24.61 -4.48
C MET A 207 29.33 25.26 -3.65
N ASP A 208 29.08 25.52 -2.37
CA ASP A 208 30.05 26.15 -1.46
C ASP A 208 31.30 25.29 -1.28
N ARG A 209 31.11 23.97 -1.10
CA ARG A 209 32.22 23.01 -1.00
C ARG A 209 33.04 22.96 -2.29
N ARG A 210 32.40 23.03 -3.46
CA ARG A 210 33.11 23.07 -4.74
C ARG A 210 33.95 24.35 -4.86
N GLN A 211 33.38 25.51 -4.51
CA GLN A 211 34.12 26.78 -4.54
C GLN A 211 35.30 26.78 -3.58
N ALA A 212 35.14 26.25 -2.37
CA ALA A 212 36.23 26.12 -1.39
C ALA A 212 37.38 25.26 -1.91
N ARG A 213 37.07 24.12 -2.57
CA ARG A 213 38.11 23.26 -3.19
C ARG A 213 38.86 23.97 -4.31
N LEU A 214 38.17 24.75 -5.14
CA LEU A 214 38.82 25.53 -6.21
C LEU A 214 39.74 26.61 -5.62
N ARG A 215 39.34 27.26 -4.53
CA ARG A 215 40.16 28.27 -3.83
C ARG A 215 41.39 27.69 -3.13
N ASN A 216 41.30 26.47 -2.60
CA ASN A 216 42.38 25.82 -1.85
C ASN A 216 43.29 24.93 -2.72
N GLY A 217 42.96 24.75 -4.00
CA GLY A 217 43.69 23.94 -4.97
C GLY A 217 44.39 24.76 -6.07
N SER A 218 44.46 26.09 -5.90
CA SER A 218 45.37 27.02 -6.60
C SER A 218 46.34 27.59 -5.58
#